data_AF-A0A2T6B8F1-F1
#
_entry.id   AF-A0A2T6B8F1-F1
#
_cell.length_a   1.000
_cell.length_b   1.000
_cell.length_c   1.000
_cell.angle_alpha   90.00
_cell.angle_beta   90.00
_cell.angle_gamma   90.00
#
_symmetry.space_group_name_H-M   'P 1'
#
loop_
_entity.id
_entity.type
_entity.pdbx_description
1 polymer ?
#
loop_
_entity_poly.entity_id
_entity_poly.type
_entity_poly.pdbx_seq_one_letter_code
_entity_poly.pdbx_strand_id
1 'polypeptide(L)'
;MSEEDLVRARNTRTGEARKIDEWSVPLPGGDKARFDVTMRYEHGLCIFAVRSEHPDFRGVRPHDSDLNRLRALLAEEARAVIEGRLSEDWDPATMLEISHKTAERREGTVGTDFSLSLRLRPVERRDTPQEGNMPVATIRDAHRQEKVVLRGHAEDFSPLKPRSGALTDPEVKAWMAHPVSRDPERGLGRIVIQGDGAAERELLRALDAFATGLSGRLSPDRVAREGVPDPYELVELMREAAPAPEPPTEEPSP
;
A
#
# COMPACT_ATOMS: atom_id res chain seq x y z
N MET A 1 16.68 -7.89 32.55
CA MET A 1 15.94 -9.01 31.94
C MET A 1 16.83 -9.56 30.84
N SER A 2 17.22 -10.83 30.88
CA SER A 2 18.04 -11.45 29.84
C SER A 2 17.23 -11.61 28.55
N GLU A 3 17.90 -11.56 27.40
CA GLU A 3 17.27 -11.71 26.07
C GLU A 3 16.54 -13.06 25.87
N GLU A 4 16.81 -14.04 26.72
CA GLU A 4 16.31 -15.42 26.60
C GLU A 4 14.93 -15.65 27.24
N ASP A 5 14.44 -14.77 28.11
CA ASP A 5 13.20 -15.00 28.87
C ASP A 5 11.90 -14.62 28.13
N LEU A 6 12.00 -14.13 26.89
CA LEU A 6 10.86 -13.50 26.21
C LEU A 6 9.89 -14.47 25.52
N VAL A 7 10.20 -15.76 25.31
CA VAL A 7 9.44 -16.62 24.39
C VAL A 7 9.02 -17.96 25.01
N ARG A 8 7.70 -18.21 25.17
CA ARG A 8 7.15 -19.50 25.66
C ARG A 8 6.33 -20.23 24.59
N ALA A 9 6.76 -21.46 24.28
CA ALA A 9 6.31 -22.40 23.25
C ALA A 9 4.98 -23.14 23.54
N ARG A 10 4.06 -23.24 22.57
CA ARG A 10 2.92 -24.20 22.58
C ARG A 10 2.47 -24.61 21.16
N ASN A 11 2.19 -25.90 20.94
CA ASN A 11 2.13 -26.51 19.59
C ASN A 11 0.69 -26.88 19.14
N THR A 12 0.25 -26.46 17.94
CA THR A 12 -1.02 -26.89 17.28
C THR A 12 -0.86 -26.94 15.75
N ARG A 13 -1.69 -27.71 15.00
CA ARG A 13 -1.39 -28.27 13.66
C ARG A 13 -2.40 -27.83 12.57
N THR A 14 -1.96 -27.23 11.46
CA THR A 14 -2.72 -26.97 10.20
C THR A 14 -1.80 -27.06 8.95
N GLY A 15 -2.36 -27.29 7.75
CA GLY A 15 -1.67 -27.82 6.55
C GLY A 15 -0.82 -26.87 5.68
N GLU A 16 0.01 -27.48 4.83
CA GLU A 16 1.15 -26.97 4.01
C GLU A 16 2.31 -26.32 4.77
N ALA A 17 2.01 -25.41 5.70
CA ALA A 17 2.97 -24.89 6.65
C ALA A 17 2.64 -25.51 8.01
N ARG A 18 3.51 -26.39 8.52
CA ARG A 18 3.28 -27.03 9.81
C ARG A 18 3.60 -26.01 10.90
N LYS A 19 2.60 -25.54 11.66
CA LYS A 19 2.90 -24.88 12.93
C LYS A 19 3.66 -25.85 13.83
N ILE A 20 4.83 -25.43 14.26
CA ILE A 20 5.79 -26.21 15.06
C ILE A 20 6.01 -25.61 16.44
N ASP A 21 5.69 -24.33 16.60
CA ASP A 21 5.86 -23.61 17.85
C ASP A 21 4.94 -22.38 17.89
N GLU A 22 4.76 -21.82 19.09
CA GLU A 22 4.09 -20.55 19.33
C GLU A 22 4.98 -19.70 20.20
N TRP A 23 5.34 -18.52 19.73
CA TRP A 23 6.12 -17.55 20.47
C TRP A 23 5.22 -16.43 20.95
N SER A 24 5.70 -15.68 21.92
CA SER A 24 4.90 -14.58 22.45
C SER A 24 5.77 -13.45 22.91
N VAL A 25 5.34 -12.21 22.71
CA VAL A 25 6.07 -11.03 23.16
C VAL A 25 5.16 -10.22 24.09
N PRO A 26 5.59 -9.91 25.32
CA PRO A 26 4.88 -8.99 26.19
C PRO A 26 5.01 -7.56 25.63
N LEU A 27 3.90 -6.83 25.61
CA LEU A 27 3.84 -5.45 25.15
C LEU A 27 3.58 -4.50 26.31
N PRO A 28 3.99 -3.22 26.18
CA PRO A 28 3.59 -2.17 27.12
C PRO A 28 2.06 -2.13 27.27
N GLY A 29 1.59 -1.89 28.50
CA GLY A 29 0.16 -1.88 28.82
C GLY A 29 -0.43 -3.24 29.20
N GLY A 30 0.40 -4.29 29.33
CA GLY A 30 -0.03 -5.62 29.79
C GLY A 30 -0.61 -6.52 28.68
N ASP A 31 -0.57 -6.03 27.44
CA ASP A 31 -0.96 -6.78 26.25
C ASP A 31 0.12 -7.81 25.86
N LYS A 32 -0.25 -8.81 25.05
CA LYS A 32 0.65 -9.91 24.67
C LYS A 32 0.41 -10.32 23.22
N ALA A 33 1.39 -10.05 22.35
CA ALA A 33 1.39 -10.54 20.99
C ALA A 33 1.76 -12.03 20.95
N ARG A 34 1.00 -12.82 20.20
CA ARG A 34 1.29 -14.24 19.94
C ARG A 34 1.72 -14.43 18.50
N PHE A 35 2.66 -15.34 18.29
CA PHE A 35 3.32 -15.59 17.03
C PHE A 35 3.31 -17.07 16.73
N ASP A 36 2.68 -17.45 15.64
CA ASP A 36 2.72 -18.82 15.17
C ASP A 36 4.01 -19.03 14.37
N VAL A 37 4.81 -19.99 14.80
CA VAL A 37 6.01 -20.42 14.09
C VAL A 37 5.62 -21.60 13.22
N THR A 38 5.74 -21.42 11.91
CA THR A 38 5.42 -22.44 10.92
C THR A 38 6.69 -22.89 10.20
N MET A 39 6.71 -24.16 9.83
CA MET A 39 7.76 -24.80 9.06
C MET A 39 7.20 -25.12 7.67
N ARG A 40 7.89 -24.65 6.63
CA ARG A 40 7.57 -24.89 5.22
C ARG A 40 8.79 -25.41 4.48
N TYR A 41 8.58 -26.22 3.45
CA TYR A 41 9.63 -26.66 2.55
C TYR A 41 9.55 -25.87 1.25
N GLU A 42 10.56 -25.07 0.95
CA GLU A 42 10.67 -24.30 -0.29
C GLU A 42 11.94 -24.73 -1.02
N HIS A 43 11.80 -25.17 -2.29
CA HIS A 43 12.92 -25.60 -3.13
C HIS A 43 13.86 -26.65 -2.50
N GLY A 44 13.31 -27.53 -1.65
CA GLY A 44 14.07 -28.56 -0.95
C GLY A 44 14.76 -28.08 0.34
N LEU A 45 14.62 -26.81 0.71
CA LEU A 45 15.12 -26.23 1.95
C LEU A 45 14.00 -26.12 2.99
N CYS A 46 14.31 -26.44 4.24
CA CYS A 46 13.43 -26.17 5.36
C CYS A 46 13.53 -24.69 5.72
N ILE A 47 12.40 -23.98 5.69
CA ILE A 47 12.30 -22.58 6.08
C ILE A 47 11.29 -22.46 7.22
N PHE A 48 11.70 -21.79 8.27
CA PHE A 48 10.84 -21.39 9.37
C PHE A 48 10.32 -19.98 9.10
N ALA A 49 9.04 -19.75 9.37
CA ALA A 49 8.40 -18.46 9.21
C ALA A 49 7.56 -18.14 10.44
N VAL A 50 7.51 -16.88 10.82
CA VAL A 50 6.70 -16.40 11.93
C VAL A 50 5.56 -15.54 11.40
N ARG A 51 4.37 -15.70 11.98
CA ARG A 51 3.22 -14.84 11.72
C ARG A 51 2.49 -14.49 13.00
N SER A 52 2.01 -13.26 13.11
CA SER A 52 1.11 -12.84 14.18
C SER A 52 -0.23 -12.37 13.62
N GLU A 53 -1.29 -12.55 14.41
CA GLU A 53 -2.58 -11.90 14.20
C GLU A 53 -2.68 -10.56 14.95
N HIS A 54 -1.70 -10.27 15.81
CA HIS A 54 -1.69 -9.04 16.60
C HIS A 54 -1.56 -7.82 15.67
N PRO A 55 -2.37 -6.75 15.86
CA PRO A 55 -2.43 -5.61 14.95
C PRO A 55 -1.08 -5.00 14.58
N ASP A 56 -0.21 -4.76 15.57
CA ASP A 56 1.13 -4.18 15.35
C ASP A 56 2.13 -5.09 14.65
N PHE A 57 1.84 -6.39 14.56
CA PHE A 57 2.72 -7.39 13.98
C PHE A 57 2.18 -8.00 12.70
N ARG A 58 1.07 -7.47 12.17
CA ARG A 58 0.42 -8.01 10.96
C ARG A 58 1.31 -7.94 9.71
N GLY A 59 2.21 -6.97 9.65
CA GLY A 59 3.20 -6.81 8.58
C GLY A 59 4.55 -7.51 8.85
N VAL A 60 4.78 -8.00 10.07
CA VAL A 60 6.05 -8.62 10.48
C VAL A 60 6.03 -10.08 10.05
N ARG A 61 6.87 -10.41 9.05
CA ARG A 61 6.96 -11.76 8.46
C ARG A 61 8.41 -12.26 8.34
N PRO A 62 9.17 -12.30 9.44
CA PRO A 62 10.52 -12.82 9.38
C PRO A 62 10.47 -14.32 9.04
N HIS A 63 11.46 -14.74 8.27
CA HIS A 63 11.67 -16.13 7.89
C HIS A 63 13.17 -16.42 7.86
N ASP A 64 13.56 -17.64 8.23
CA ASP A 64 14.95 -18.08 8.18
C ASP A 64 15.00 -19.61 8.14
N SER A 65 16.11 -20.19 7.70
CA SER A 65 16.34 -21.64 7.79
C SER A 65 16.87 -22.07 9.17
N ASP A 66 17.29 -21.12 10.01
CA ASP A 66 17.72 -21.33 11.39
C ASP A 66 16.73 -20.66 12.38
N LEU A 67 16.19 -21.45 13.31
CA LEU A 67 15.26 -20.98 14.35
C LEU A 67 15.89 -19.93 15.28
N ASN A 68 17.19 -20.01 15.57
CA ASN A 68 17.86 -19.05 16.44
C ASN A 68 17.99 -17.69 15.75
N ARG A 69 18.33 -17.70 14.46
CA ARG A 69 18.36 -16.47 13.64
C ARG A 69 16.97 -15.89 13.49
N LEU A 70 15.97 -16.72 13.22
CA LEU A 70 14.57 -16.29 13.15
C LEU A 70 14.10 -15.65 14.47
N ARG A 71 14.50 -16.21 15.61
CA ARG A 71 14.20 -15.63 16.93
C ARG A 71 14.88 -14.28 17.13
N ALA A 72 16.15 -14.14 16.71
CA ALA A 72 16.86 -12.85 16.78
C ALA A 72 16.18 -11.79 15.90
N LEU A 73 15.83 -12.14 14.66
CA LEU A 73 15.09 -11.25 13.74
C LEU A 73 13.74 -10.83 14.33
N LEU A 74 12.99 -11.78 14.91
CA LEU A 74 11.73 -11.45 15.56
C LEU A 74 11.94 -10.56 16.79
N ALA A 75 12.97 -10.80 17.59
CA ALA A 75 13.27 -9.99 18.77
C ALA A 75 13.62 -8.54 18.38
N GLU A 76 14.35 -8.35 17.29
CA GLU A 76 14.66 -7.04 16.73
C GLU A 76 13.40 -6.30 16.26
N GLU A 77 12.55 -6.97 15.46
CA GLU A 77 11.26 -6.41 15.03
C GLU A 77 10.34 -6.09 16.23
N ALA A 78 10.29 -6.98 17.22
CA ALA A 78 9.55 -6.77 18.46
C ALA A 78 10.03 -5.57 19.25
N ARG A 79 11.34 -5.38 19.38
CA ARG A 79 11.92 -4.19 20.02
C ARG A 79 11.54 -2.92 19.28
N ALA A 80 11.66 -2.90 17.95
CA ALA A 80 11.31 -1.74 17.13
C ALA A 80 9.83 -1.35 17.27
N VAL A 81 8.93 -2.33 17.39
CA VAL A 81 7.49 -2.11 17.65
C VAL A 81 7.24 -1.60 19.07
N ILE A 82 7.87 -2.20 20.08
CA ILE A 82 7.71 -1.78 21.48
C ILE A 82 8.25 -0.36 21.69
N GLU A 83 9.43 -0.07 21.15
CA GLU A 83 10.02 1.26 21.17
C GLU A 83 9.15 2.28 20.43
N GLY A 84 8.56 1.89 19.30
CA GLY A 84 7.59 2.73 18.58
C GLY A 84 6.35 3.06 19.41
N ARG A 85 5.78 2.07 20.13
CA ARG A 85 4.66 2.29 21.05
C ARG A 85 5.00 3.26 22.20
N LEU A 86 6.24 3.25 22.67
CA LEU A 86 6.70 4.08 23.79
C LEU A 86 7.23 5.45 23.36
N SER A 87 7.58 5.60 22.08
CA SER A 87 8.15 6.84 21.54
C SER A 87 7.08 7.93 21.43
N GLU A 88 7.51 9.15 21.72
CA GLU A 88 6.75 10.39 21.52
C GLU A 88 7.09 11.06 20.18
N ASP A 89 8.04 10.52 19.41
CA ASP A 89 8.62 11.11 18.19
C ASP A 89 7.79 10.79 16.95
N TRP A 90 6.49 11.03 17.04
CA TRP A 90 5.54 10.73 15.97
C TRP A 90 4.98 12.02 15.40
N ASP A 91 5.29 12.27 14.14
CA ASP A 91 4.81 13.46 13.43
C ASP A 91 3.50 13.18 12.70
N PRO A 92 2.51 14.10 12.75
CA PRO A 92 1.30 13.98 11.96
C PRO A 92 1.60 13.85 10.46
N ALA A 93 0.98 12.85 9.83
CA ALA A 93 1.14 12.58 8.42
C ALA A 93 -0.16 12.05 7.79
N THR A 94 -0.18 12.02 6.47
CA THR A 94 -1.26 11.41 5.71
C THR A 94 -0.68 10.38 4.76
N MET A 95 -1.22 9.16 4.80
CA MET A 95 -0.88 8.10 3.86
C MET A 95 -1.87 8.09 2.71
N LEU A 96 -1.35 8.19 1.49
CA LEU A 96 -2.08 7.99 0.24
C LEU A 96 -1.79 6.58 -0.29
N GLU A 97 -2.83 5.76 -0.37
CA GLU A 97 -2.80 4.44 -1.01
C GLU A 97 -3.47 4.52 -2.39
N ILE A 98 -2.74 4.10 -3.42
CA ILE A 98 -3.21 4.08 -4.81
C ILE A 98 -3.23 2.63 -5.27
N SER A 99 -4.40 2.12 -5.62
CA SER A 99 -4.58 0.79 -6.19
C SER A 99 -5.25 0.90 -7.56
N HIS A 100 -4.93 -0.02 -8.45
CA HIS A 100 -5.63 -0.14 -9.72
C HIS A 100 -6.02 -1.59 -9.96
N LYS A 101 -7.11 -1.80 -10.69
CA LYS A 101 -7.59 -3.12 -11.08
C LYS A 101 -8.03 -3.07 -12.53
N THR A 102 -7.51 -4.01 -13.31
CA THR A 102 -7.94 -4.25 -14.68
C THR A 102 -8.62 -5.62 -14.74
N ALA A 103 -9.85 -5.67 -15.22
CA ALA A 103 -10.60 -6.91 -15.43
C ALA A 103 -11.01 -7.03 -16.90
N GLU A 104 -10.79 -8.20 -17.49
CA GLU A 104 -11.40 -8.53 -18.78
C GLU A 104 -12.90 -8.81 -18.54
N ARG A 105 -13.76 -8.25 -19.39
CA ARG A 105 -15.17 -8.60 -19.35
C ARG A 105 -15.38 -10.05 -19.80
N ARG A 106 -16.43 -10.70 -19.28
CA ARG A 106 -16.82 -12.06 -19.66
C ARG A 106 -17.02 -12.16 -21.19
N GLU A 107 -16.84 -13.38 -21.72
CA GLU A 107 -17.07 -13.72 -23.12
C GLU A 107 -18.36 -13.11 -23.67
N GLY A 108 -18.25 -12.40 -24.80
CA GLY A 108 -19.38 -11.75 -25.48
C GLY A 108 -19.45 -10.23 -25.35
N THR A 109 -18.62 -9.61 -24.52
CA THR A 109 -18.50 -8.14 -24.40
C THR A 109 -17.12 -7.65 -24.80
N VAL A 110 -17.04 -6.75 -25.79
CA VAL A 110 -15.78 -6.08 -26.16
C VAL A 110 -15.47 -5.00 -25.13
N GLY A 111 -14.41 -5.17 -24.33
CA GLY A 111 -13.94 -4.12 -23.42
C GLY A 111 -13.09 -4.63 -22.26
N THR A 112 -12.25 -3.75 -21.73
CA THR A 112 -11.46 -3.94 -20.52
C THR A 112 -11.99 -2.99 -19.46
N ASP A 113 -12.37 -3.48 -18.28
CA ASP A 113 -12.75 -2.62 -17.16
C ASP A 113 -11.48 -2.20 -16.40
N PHE A 114 -11.26 -0.89 -16.29
CA PHE A 114 -10.18 -0.29 -15.50
C PHE A 114 -10.78 0.45 -14.30
N SER A 115 -10.26 0.18 -13.12
CA SER A 115 -10.61 0.87 -11.88
C SER A 115 -9.34 1.40 -11.23
N LEU A 116 -9.33 2.69 -10.88
CA LEU A 116 -8.33 3.32 -10.03
C LEU A 116 -9.01 3.68 -8.71
N SER A 117 -8.40 3.33 -7.58
CA SER A 117 -8.91 3.65 -6.25
C SER A 117 -7.81 4.33 -5.45
N LEU A 118 -8.08 5.54 -4.98
CA LEU A 118 -7.22 6.31 -4.11
C LEU A 118 -7.84 6.38 -2.72
N ARG A 119 -7.03 6.15 -1.68
CA ARG A 119 -7.49 6.20 -0.29
C ARG A 119 -6.52 7.01 0.54
N LEU A 120 -7.04 8.02 1.24
CA LEU A 120 -6.29 8.74 2.26
C LEU A 120 -6.57 8.15 3.64
N ARG A 121 -5.50 8.03 4.43
CA ARG A 121 -5.56 7.61 5.83
C ARG A 121 -4.73 8.57 6.68
N PRO A 122 -5.29 9.17 7.74
CA PRO A 122 -4.49 9.89 8.71
C PRO A 122 -3.60 8.88 9.44
N VAL A 123 -2.32 9.20 9.54
CA VAL A 123 -1.31 8.39 10.20
C VAL A 123 -0.36 9.30 10.96
N GLU A 124 0.48 8.72 11.79
CA GLU A 124 1.67 9.41 12.27
C GLU A 124 2.89 8.69 11.70
N ARG A 125 3.94 9.44 11.41
CA ARG A 125 5.18 8.94 10.86
C ARG A 125 6.29 9.13 11.89
N ARG A 126 7.13 8.12 12.03
CA ARG A 126 8.40 8.24 12.73
C ARG A 126 9.52 8.16 11.71
N ASP A 127 10.43 9.12 11.74
CA ASP A 127 11.61 9.06 10.88
C ASP A 127 12.44 7.83 11.25
N THR A 128 12.64 6.97 10.26
CA THR A 128 13.40 5.73 10.41
C THR A 128 14.58 5.83 9.45
N PRO A 129 15.81 5.50 9.89
CA PRO A 129 16.95 5.42 8.98
C PRO A 129 16.60 4.49 7.82
N GLN A 130 16.85 4.93 6.59
CA GLN A 130 16.52 4.14 5.41
C GLN A 130 17.50 2.97 5.30
N GLU A 131 17.01 1.75 5.47
CA GLU A 131 17.77 0.53 5.23
C GLU A 131 17.56 0.05 3.78
N GLY A 132 18.60 0.18 2.96
CA GLY A 132 18.62 -0.32 1.57
C GLY A 132 18.03 0.62 0.53
N ASN A 133 17.91 0.10 -0.70
CA ASN A 133 17.55 0.91 -1.89
C ASN A 133 16.05 1.23 -2.00
N MET A 134 15.21 0.70 -1.14
CA MET A 134 13.77 1.00 -1.13
C MET A 134 13.44 1.92 0.05
N PRO A 135 12.79 3.07 -0.17
CA PRO A 135 12.38 3.91 0.95
C PRO A 135 11.29 3.19 1.75
N VAL A 136 11.48 3.06 3.05
CA VAL A 136 10.52 2.48 3.99
C VAL A 136 10.22 3.53 5.04
N ALA A 137 8.94 3.73 5.35
CA ALA A 137 8.50 4.56 6.46
C ALA A 137 7.90 3.69 7.56
N THR A 138 8.21 4.00 8.81
CA THR A 138 7.45 3.48 9.94
C THR A 138 6.29 4.43 10.21
N ILE A 139 5.07 3.91 10.14
CA ILE A 139 3.86 4.66 10.43
C ILE A 139 3.08 4.01 11.57
N ARG A 140 2.24 4.80 12.25
CA ARG A 140 1.18 4.28 13.12
C ARG A 140 -0.15 4.93 12.79
N ASP A 141 -1.22 4.19 13.03
CA ASP A 141 -2.57 4.72 13.12
C ASP A 141 -3.14 4.46 14.52
N ALA A 142 -4.41 4.82 14.75
CA ALA A 142 -5.06 4.67 16.05
C ALA A 142 -5.12 3.22 16.58
N HIS A 143 -4.83 2.22 15.74
CA HIS A 143 -5.03 0.81 16.06
C HIS A 143 -3.79 -0.06 15.84
N ARG A 144 -2.79 0.41 15.07
CA ARG A 144 -1.59 -0.37 14.77
C ARG A 144 -0.38 0.46 14.35
N GLN A 145 0.81 -0.11 14.58
CA GLN A 145 2.06 0.29 13.94
C GLN A 145 2.37 -0.61 12.72
N GLU A 146 2.83 -0.02 11.61
CA GLU A 146 3.24 -0.77 10.41
C GLU A 146 4.46 -0.15 9.72
N LYS A 147 5.37 -0.99 9.20
CA LYS A 147 6.42 -0.59 8.25
C LYS A 147 5.83 -0.61 6.84
N VAL A 148 5.90 0.51 6.14
CA VAL A 148 5.35 0.68 4.80
C VAL A 148 6.48 0.97 3.83
N VAL A 149 6.62 0.13 2.82
CA VAL A 149 7.51 0.43 1.69
C VAL A 149 6.87 1.56 0.90
N LEU A 150 7.53 2.71 0.89
CA LEU A 150 7.14 3.87 0.11
C LEU A 150 7.45 3.57 -1.35
N ARG A 151 6.43 3.65 -2.19
CA ARG A 151 6.57 3.48 -3.62
C ARG A 151 5.64 4.47 -4.29
N GLY A 152 6.22 5.34 -5.13
CA GLY A 152 5.43 5.97 -6.17
C GLY A 152 4.82 4.88 -7.05
N HIS A 153 3.74 5.22 -7.76
CA HIS A 153 3.25 4.38 -8.86
C HIS A 153 4.22 4.50 -10.04
N ALA A 154 5.45 4.06 -9.83
CA ALA A 154 6.57 4.24 -10.73
C ALA A 154 7.70 3.28 -10.32
N GLU A 155 7.55 2.00 -10.66
CA GLU A 155 8.64 1.47 -11.49
C GLU A 155 8.51 2.21 -12.82
N ASP A 156 9.61 2.78 -13.34
CA ASP A 156 9.58 3.42 -14.65
C ASP A 156 9.20 2.36 -15.69
N PHE A 157 7.90 2.30 -16.01
CA PHE A 157 7.35 1.41 -17.02
C PHE A 157 7.56 1.98 -18.42
N SER A 158 8.27 3.11 -18.59
CA SER A 158 8.62 3.64 -19.92
C SER A 158 9.24 2.60 -20.87
N PRO A 159 10.08 1.64 -20.41
CA PRO A 159 10.60 0.57 -21.27
C PRO A 159 9.52 -0.44 -21.73
N LEU A 160 8.44 -0.57 -20.95
CA LEU A 160 7.30 -1.45 -21.21
C LEU A 160 6.06 -0.69 -21.69
N LYS A 161 6.19 0.63 -21.91
CA LYS A 161 5.08 1.48 -22.31
C LYS A 161 4.65 1.06 -23.71
N PRO A 162 3.41 0.58 -23.88
CA PRO A 162 2.92 0.22 -25.19
C PRO A 162 3.02 1.42 -26.12
N ARG A 163 3.38 1.17 -27.37
CA ARG A 163 3.48 2.26 -28.37
C ARG A 163 2.11 2.84 -28.70
N SER A 164 1.07 2.07 -28.41
CA SER A 164 -0.33 2.41 -28.60
C SER A 164 -0.96 2.91 -27.31
N GLY A 165 -1.78 3.96 -27.41
CA GLY A 165 -2.63 4.43 -26.30
C GLY A 165 -4.00 3.75 -26.23
N ALA A 166 -4.32 2.84 -27.16
CA ALA A 166 -5.63 2.23 -27.26
C ALA A 166 -5.77 1.06 -26.27
N LEU A 167 -6.74 1.13 -25.35
CA LEU A 167 -7.02 0.07 -24.36
C LEU A 167 -7.40 -1.29 -24.97
N THR A 168 -7.77 -1.32 -26.25
CA THR A 168 -8.08 -2.53 -27.01
C THR A 168 -6.84 -3.22 -27.57
N ASP A 169 -5.70 -2.54 -27.59
CA ASP A 169 -4.46 -3.03 -28.17
C ASP A 169 -3.92 -4.25 -27.40
N PRO A 170 -3.55 -5.34 -28.08
CA PRO A 170 -2.94 -6.51 -27.46
C PRO A 170 -1.69 -6.19 -26.62
N GLU A 171 -0.87 -5.22 -27.03
CA GLU A 171 0.32 -4.78 -26.30
C GLU A 171 -0.07 -4.12 -24.96
N VAL A 172 -1.07 -3.23 -25.00
CA VAL A 172 -1.62 -2.56 -23.80
C VAL A 172 -2.29 -3.58 -22.88
N LYS A 173 -3.02 -4.55 -23.42
CA LYS A 173 -3.64 -5.64 -22.65
C LYS A 173 -2.61 -6.55 -22.00
N ALA A 174 -1.56 -6.96 -22.73
CA ALA A 174 -0.48 -7.78 -22.20
C ALA A 174 0.29 -7.05 -21.09
N TRP A 175 0.53 -5.75 -21.28
CA TRP A 175 1.11 -4.87 -20.26
C TRP A 175 0.22 -4.79 -19.00
N MET A 176 -1.08 -4.55 -19.15
CA MET A 176 -2.03 -4.53 -18.03
C MET A 176 -2.19 -5.89 -17.34
N ALA A 177 -1.97 -7.00 -18.05
CA ALA A 177 -2.08 -8.35 -17.52
C ALA A 177 -0.79 -8.86 -16.82
N HIS A 178 0.30 -8.07 -16.84
CA HIS A 178 1.59 -8.47 -16.33
C HIS A 178 1.53 -8.81 -14.82
N PRO A 179 2.23 -9.86 -14.32
CA PRO A 179 2.14 -10.26 -12.91
C PRO A 179 2.48 -9.15 -11.90
N VAL A 180 3.33 -8.19 -12.30
CA VAL A 180 3.70 -7.03 -11.48
C VAL A 180 2.53 -6.04 -11.31
N SER A 181 1.62 -5.90 -12.29
CA SER A 181 0.40 -5.10 -12.13
C SER A 181 -0.69 -5.82 -11.31
N ARG A 182 -0.54 -7.13 -11.11
CA ARG A 182 -1.51 -8.00 -10.43
C ARG A 182 -1.10 -8.44 -9.02
N ASP A 183 0.14 -8.20 -8.62
CA ASP A 183 0.60 -8.48 -7.25
C ASP A 183 0.01 -7.40 -6.31
N PRO A 184 -0.91 -7.75 -5.40
CA PRO A 184 -1.55 -6.78 -4.51
C PRO A 184 -0.55 -6.02 -3.63
N GLU A 185 0.63 -6.59 -3.36
CA GLU A 185 1.68 -5.94 -2.57
C GLU A 185 2.62 -5.07 -3.43
N ARG A 186 2.66 -5.25 -4.76
CA ARG A 186 3.45 -4.42 -5.69
C ARG A 186 2.64 -3.42 -6.50
N GLY A 187 1.34 -3.66 -6.69
CA GLY A 187 0.41 -2.79 -7.43
C GLY A 187 -0.21 -1.68 -6.59
N LEU A 188 0.13 -1.63 -5.29
CA LEU A 188 -0.23 -0.56 -4.35
C LEU A 188 0.86 0.51 -4.33
N GLY A 189 0.59 1.66 -4.94
CA GLY A 189 1.36 2.88 -4.67
C GLY A 189 1.08 3.34 -3.24
N ARG A 190 2.12 3.60 -2.46
CA ARG A 190 2.00 4.10 -1.10
C ARG A 190 2.94 5.27 -0.90
N ILE A 191 2.35 6.40 -0.55
CA ILE A 191 3.05 7.66 -0.30
C ILE A 191 2.67 8.13 1.09
N VAL A 192 3.65 8.55 1.87
CA VAL A 192 3.43 9.15 3.19
C VAL A 192 3.89 10.59 3.12
N ILE A 193 2.96 11.49 3.39
CA ILE A 193 3.11 12.93 3.19
C ILE A 193 3.02 13.58 4.57
N GLN A 194 3.98 14.43 4.90
CA GLN A 194 3.96 15.16 6.18
C GLN A 194 2.84 16.19 6.17
N GLY A 195 2.13 16.31 7.30
CA GLY A 195 1.01 17.21 7.46
C GLY A 195 -0.36 16.55 7.35
N ASP A 196 -1.39 17.41 7.34
CA ASP A 196 -2.78 17.01 7.53
C ASP A 196 -3.47 16.47 6.25
N GLY A 197 -2.76 16.45 5.13
CA GLY A 197 -3.23 15.93 3.86
C GLY A 197 -4.21 16.85 3.11
N ALA A 198 -4.17 18.18 3.35
CA ALA A 198 -5.11 19.11 2.73
C ALA A 198 -5.06 19.10 1.19
N ALA A 199 -3.86 19.16 0.59
CA ALA A 199 -3.67 19.15 -0.86
C ALA A 199 -4.14 17.82 -1.48
N GLU A 200 -3.96 16.69 -0.80
CA GLU A 200 -4.38 15.39 -1.30
C GLU A 200 -5.89 15.22 -1.20
N ARG A 201 -6.53 15.77 -0.15
CA ARG A 201 -7.99 15.82 -0.07
C ARG A 201 -8.55 16.67 -1.20
N GLU A 202 -7.87 17.74 -1.58
CA GLU A 202 -8.24 18.56 -2.72
C GLU A 202 -8.08 17.80 -4.05
N LEU A 203 -6.99 17.04 -4.22
CA LEU A 203 -6.83 16.13 -5.35
C LEU A 203 -7.96 15.09 -5.42
N LEU A 204 -8.35 14.48 -4.30
CA LEU A 204 -9.48 13.54 -4.28
C LEU A 204 -10.80 14.22 -4.68
N ARG A 205 -11.06 15.44 -4.19
CA ARG A 205 -12.23 16.22 -4.58
C ARG A 205 -12.23 16.54 -6.08
N ALA A 206 -11.06 16.88 -6.63
CA ALA A 206 -10.93 17.11 -8.07
C ALA A 206 -11.20 15.83 -8.87
N LEU A 207 -10.70 14.67 -8.43
CA LEU A 207 -10.98 13.39 -9.07
C LEU A 207 -12.47 13.02 -9.01
N ASP A 208 -13.15 13.28 -7.89
CA ASP A 208 -14.59 13.06 -7.74
C ASP A 208 -15.40 14.00 -8.64
N ALA A 209 -15.01 15.28 -8.72
CA ALA A 209 -15.63 16.26 -9.62
C ALA A 209 -15.44 15.86 -11.09
N PHE A 210 -14.24 15.41 -11.46
CA PHE A 210 -13.95 14.89 -12.79
C PHE A 210 -14.80 13.66 -13.12
N ALA A 211 -14.88 12.67 -12.21
CA ALA A 211 -15.70 11.48 -12.40
C ALA A 211 -17.18 11.82 -12.58
N THR A 212 -17.69 12.81 -11.82
CA THR A 212 -19.05 13.32 -11.94
C THR A 212 -19.28 13.98 -13.30
N GLY A 213 -18.37 14.86 -13.74
CA GLY A 213 -18.42 15.52 -15.04
C GLY A 213 -18.36 14.53 -16.20
N LEU A 214 -17.45 13.57 -16.13
CA LEU A 214 -17.31 12.49 -17.10
C LEU A 214 -18.57 11.61 -17.16
N SER A 215 -19.16 11.26 -16.02
CA SER A 215 -20.41 10.49 -15.98
C SER A 215 -21.56 11.24 -16.64
N GLY A 216 -21.68 12.56 -16.40
CA GLY A 216 -22.65 13.40 -17.08
C GLY A 216 -22.43 13.46 -18.59
N ARG A 217 -21.17 13.58 -19.03
CA ARG A 217 -20.78 13.60 -20.45
C ARG A 217 -21.00 12.27 -21.16
N LEU A 218 -20.85 11.15 -20.44
CA LEU A 218 -21.10 9.79 -20.92
C LEU A 218 -22.56 9.33 -20.76
N SER A 219 -23.46 10.20 -20.32
CA SER A 219 -24.88 9.86 -20.23
C SER A 219 -25.43 9.45 -21.61
N PRO A 220 -26.35 8.47 -21.69
CA PRO A 220 -26.83 7.93 -22.97
C PRO A 220 -27.35 9.02 -23.93
N ASP A 221 -28.05 10.01 -23.39
CA ASP A 221 -28.63 11.12 -24.15
C ASP A 221 -27.59 12.06 -24.77
N ARG A 222 -26.47 12.31 -24.07
CA ARG A 222 -25.38 13.13 -24.58
C ARG A 222 -24.50 12.34 -25.53
N VAL A 223 -24.19 11.07 -25.23
CA VAL A 223 -23.42 10.22 -26.15
C VAL A 223 -24.14 10.05 -27.49
N ALA A 224 -25.46 9.89 -27.48
CA ALA A 224 -26.26 9.78 -28.71
C ALA A 224 -26.22 11.06 -29.58
N ARG A 225 -25.99 12.24 -28.98
CA ARG A 225 -25.99 13.55 -29.67
C ARG A 225 -24.59 14.06 -30.00
N GLU A 226 -23.67 13.90 -29.06
CA GLU A 226 -22.35 14.52 -29.00
C GLU A 226 -21.21 13.47 -29.11
N GLY A 227 -21.53 12.18 -29.20
CA GLY A 227 -20.53 11.10 -29.26
C GLY A 227 -19.82 10.83 -27.93
N VAL A 228 -18.81 9.95 -27.97
CA VAL A 228 -17.92 9.70 -26.81
C VAL A 228 -16.91 10.85 -26.72
N PRO A 229 -16.63 11.41 -25.52
CA PRO A 229 -15.67 12.49 -25.35
C PRO A 229 -14.29 12.12 -25.89
N ASP A 230 -13.68 13.04 -26.62
CA ASP A 230 -12.32 12.88 -27.13
C ASP A 230 -11.27 13.20 -26.04
N PRO A 231 -9.97 12.92 -26.29
CA PRO A 231 -8.93 13.18 -25.30
C PRO A 231 -8.80 14.64 -24.86
N TYR A 232 -9.13 15.63 -25.69
CA TYR A 232 -9.09 17.04 -25.32
C TYR A 232 -10.25 17.40 -24.40
N GLU A 233 -11.45 16.90 -24.68
CA GLU A 233 -12.60 17.05 -23.77
C GLU A 233 -12.31 16.48 -22.38
N LEU A 234 -11.58 15.36 -22.29
CA LEU A 234 -11.16 14.79 -21.00
C LEU A 234 -10.21 15.72 -20.23
N VAL A 235 -9.30 16.42 -20.93
CA VAL A 235 -8.39 17.39 -20.31
C VAL A 235 -9.16 18.60 -19.79
N GLU A 236 -10.13 19.10 -20.55
CA GLU A 236 -10.97 20.22 -20.12
C GLU A 236 -11.84 19.85 -18.91
N LEU A 237 -12.46 18.66 -18.92
CA LEU A 237 -13.19 18.15 -17.75
C LEU A 237 -12.30 18.05 -16.51
N MET A 238 -11.03 17.69 -16.67
CA MET A 238 -10.08 17.64 -15.56
C MET A 238 -9.68 19.05 -15.09
N ARG A 239 -9.52 20.01 -16.01
CA ARG A 239 -9.25 21.42 -15.66
C ARG A 239 -10.41 22.07 -14.92
N GLU A 240 -11.63 21.80 -15.34
CA GLU A 240 -12.86 22.27 -14.68
C GLU A 240 -13.03 21.65 -13.29
N ALA A 241 -12.59 20.41 -13.12
CA ALA A 241 -12.65 19.70 -11.85
C ALA A 241 -11.54 20.10 -10.88
N ALA A 242 -10.40 20.57 -11.39
CA ALA A 242 -9.30 21.05 -10.57
C ALA A 242 -9.68 22.35 -9.84
N PRO A 243 -9.22 22.54 -8.59
CA PRO A 243 -9.39 23.80 -7.88
C PRO A 243 -8.77 24.96 -8.66
N ALA A 244 -9.38 26.14 -8.60
CA ALA A 244 -8.78 27.35 -9.13
C ALA A 244 -7.43 27.60 -8.43
N PRO A 245 -6.35 27.94 -9.16
CA PRO A 245 -5.08 28.26 -8.53
C PRO A 245 -5.29 29.43 -7.56
N GLU A 246 -4.73 29.32 -6.35
CA GLU A 246 -4.76 30.43 -5.40
C GLU A 246 -4.18 31.69 -6.07
N PRO A 247 -4.83 32.86 -5.93
CA PRO A 247 -4.28 34.10 -6.45
C PRO A 247 -2.91 34.34 -5.82
N PRO A 248 -1.93 34.87 -6.57
CA PRO A 248 -0.59 35.11 -6.03
C PRO A 248 -0.72 35.99 -4.78
N THR A 249 -0.22 35.49 -3.66
CA THR A 249 -0.11 36.25 -2.42
C THR A 249 0.79 37.45 -2.72
N GLU A 250 0.21 38.65 -2.75
CA GLU A 250 0.98 39.89 -2.89
C GLU A 250 1.97 39.94 -1.72
N GLU A 251 3.25 39.71 -2.02
CA GLU A 251 4.31 39.98 -1.06
C GLU A 251 4.23 41.47 -0.68
N PRO A 252 4.21 41.82 0.62
CA PRO A 252 4.28 43.22 1.01
C PRO A 252 5.58 43.80 0.48
N SER A 253 5.46 44.76 -0.44
CA SER A 253 6.60 45.47 -1.01
C SER A 253 7.39 46.16 0.12
N PRO A 254 8.73 46.12 0.09
CA PRO A 254 9.59 46.70 1.12
C PRO A 254 9.50 48.24 1.20
#